data_AF-A0A246KXB6-F1
#
_entry.id   AF-A0A246KXB6-F1
#
_cell.length_a   1.000
_cell.length_b   1.000
_cell.length_c   1.000
_cell.angle_alpha   90.00
_cell.angle_beta   90.00
_cell.angle_gamma   90.00
#
_symmetry.space_group_name_H-M   'P 1'
#
loop_
_entity.id
_entity.type
_entity.pdbx_description
1 polymer ?
#
loop_
_entity_poly.entity_id
_entity_poly.type
_entity_poly.pdbx_seq_one_letter_code
_entity_poly.pdbx_strand_id
1 'polypeptide(L)' 'MEIQLSRDQQKQLEQYAASRGITPEEAATELARGELGRRYRLPRSNGEVVPFQGLKRPEDSTR' A
#
# COMPACT_ATOMS: atom_id res chain seq x y z
N MET A 1 -18.26 7.70 3.76
CA MET A 1 -18.15 6.31 4.24
C MET A 1 -17.58 6.42 5.65
N GLU A 2 -18.42 6.26 6.66
CA GLU A 2 -17.99 6.39 8.06
C GLU A 2 -17.48 5.03 8.56
N ILE A 3 -16.32 5.04 9.21
CA ILE A 3 -15.74 3.84 9.81
C ILE A 3 -16.35 3.71 11.20
N GLN A 4 -17.15 2.67 11.42
CA GLN A 4 -17.68 2.37 12.74
C GLN A 4 -16.65 1.59 13.54
N LEU A 5 -16.06 2.25 14.53
CA LEU A 5 -15.15 1.64 15.48
C LEU A 5 -15.92 1.13 16.71
N SER A 6 -15.43 0.07 17.34
CA SER A 6 -15.92 -0.29 18.67
C SER A 6 -15.50 0.76 19.69
N ARG A 7 -16.19 0.83 20.83
CA ARG A 7 -15.85 1.76 21.91
C ARG A 7 -14.40 1.61 22.38
N ASP A 8 -13.91 0.37 22.46
CA ASP A 8 -12.54 0.09 22.88
C ASP A 8 -11.52 0.55 21.84
N GLN A 9 -11.80 0.33 20.55
CA GLN A 9 -10.95 0.79 19.45
C GLN A 9 -10.88 2.31 19.40
N GLN A 10 -12.02 2.99 19.62
CA GLN A 10 -12.08 4.44 19.64
C GLN A 10 -11.27 5.01 20.81
N LYS A 11 -11.40 4.42 22.00
CA LYS A 11 -10.60 4.81 23.17
C LYS A 11 -9.10 4.62 22.93
N GLN A 12 -8.69 3.51 22.30
CA GLN A 12 -7.30 3.26 21.94
C GLN A 12 -6.77 4.28 20.93
N LEU A 13 -7.58 4.65 19.94
CA LEU A 13 -7.24 5.67 18.95
C LEU A 13 -7.03 7.04 19.61
N GLU A 14 -7.95 7.44 20.50
CA GLU A 14 -7.86 8.69 21.24
C GLU A 14 -6.63 8.74 22.16
N GLN A 15 -6.31 7.64 22.85
CA GLN A 15 -5.10 7.53 23.66
C GLN A 15 -3.82 7.65 22.81
N TYR A 16 -3.80 6.99 21.65
CA TYR A 16 -2.68 7.10 20.72
C TYR A 16 -2.52 8.55 20.22
N ALA A 17 -3.62 9.18 19.80
CA ALA A 17 -3.65 10.57 19.35
C ALA A 17 -3.13 11.52 20.44
N ALA A 18 -3.62 11.38 21.67
CA ALA A 18 -3.19 12.17 22.82
C ALA A 18 -1.70 12.00 23.13
N SER A 19 -1.16 10.77 23.06
CA SER A 19 0.26 10.50 23.31
C SER A 19 1.20 11.14 22.28
N ARG A 20 0.68 11.42 21.08
CA ARG A 20 1.39 12.00 19.94
C ARG A 20 1.13 13.50 19.78
N GLY A 21 0.14 14.05 20.48
CA GLY A 21 -0.30 15.44 20.34
C GLY A 21 -0.95 15.74 18.99
N ILE A 22 -1.61 14.75 18.38
CA ILE A 22 -2.26 14.84 17.05
C ILE A 22 -3.77 14.61 17.17
N THR A 23 -4.54 14.87 16.12
CA THR A 23 -5.98 14.58 16.13
C THR A 23 -6.27 13.08 15.98
N PRO A 24 -7.45 12.60 16.40
CA PRO A 24 -7.87 11.22 16.16
C PRO A 24 -7.90 10.85 14.66
N GLU A 25 -8.26 11.77 13.75
CA GLU A 25 -8.23 11.49 12.31
C GLU A 25 -6.80 11.34 11.77
N GLU A 26 -5.86 12.16 12.24
CA GLU A 26 -4.45 12.08 11.88
C GLU A 26 -3.85 10.75 12.37
N ALA A 27 -4.14 10.40 13.63
CA ALA A 27 -3.79 9.10 14.21
C ALA A 27 -4.31 7.93 13.37
N ALA A 28 -5.59 7.96 12.98
CA ALA A 28 -6.19 6.92 12.15
C ALA A 28 -5.48 6.80 10.80
N THR A 29 -5.12 7.94 10.21
CA THR A 29 -4.40 8.01 8.92
C THR A 29 -3.00 7.43 9.03
N GLU A 30 -2.25 7.74 10.09
CA GLU A 30 -0.93 7.16 10.34
C GLU A 30 -0.98 5.64 10.50
N LEU A 31 -1.91 5.16 11.33
CA LEU A 31 -2.08 3.73 11.57
C LEU A 31 -2.47 2.99 10.28
N ALA A 32 -3.40 3.56 9.51
CA ALA A 32 -3.80 3.01 8.22
C ALA A 32 -2.61 2.94 7.24
N ARG A 33 -1.83 4.01 7.11
CA ARG A 33 -0.63 4.02 6.26
C ARG A 33 0.38 2.95 6.70
N GLY A 34 0.60 2.81 8.00
CA GLY A 34 1.49 1.79 8.56
C GLY A 34 1.05 0.37 8.19
N GLU A 35 -0.23 0.06 8.34
CA GLU A 35 -0.79 -1.25 7.99
C GLU A 35 -0.77 -1.53 6.49
N LEU A 36 -1.17 -0.56 5.66
CA LEU A 36 -1.10 -0.70 4.21
C LEU A 36 0.34 -0.92 3.74
N GLY A 37 1.28 -0.17 4.30
CA GLY A 37 2.70 -0.34 4.03
C GLY A 37 3.28 -1.67 4.52
N ARG A 38 2.63 -2.37 5.45
CA ARG A 38 3.03 -3.74 5.85
C ARG A 38 2.43 -4.78 4.91
N ARG A 39 1.15 -4.65 4.58
CA ARG A 39 0.41 -5.65 3.77
C ARG A 39 0.80 -5.63 2.30
N TYR A 40 0.98 -4.45 1.72
CA TYR A 40 1.15 -4.26 0.27
C TYR A 40 2.58 -3.93 -0.13
N ARG A 41 3.54 -3.99 0.79
CA ARG A 41 4.94 -3.75 0.44
C ARG A 41 5.49 -4.95 -0.30
N LEU A 42 5.84 -4.72 -1.56
CA LEU A 42 6.55 -5.70 -2.36
C LEU A 42 7.86 -6.08 -1.65
N PRO A 43 8.20 -7.37 -1.60
CA PRO A 43 9.49 -7.79 -1.12
C PRO A 43 10.57 -7.10 -1.96
N ARG A 44 11.60 -6.57 -1.30
CA ARG A 44 12.76 -6.00 -1.98
C ARG A 44 13.63 -7.13 -2.52
N SER A 45 13.17 -7.76 -3.60
CA SER A 45 13.96 -8.67 -4.41
C SER A 45 14.56 -7.90 -5.58
N ASN A 46 15.85 -8.10 -5.84
CA ASN A 46 16.44 -7.63 -7.09
C ASN A 46 15.74 -8.36 -8.24
N GLY A 47 15.06 -7.62 -9.11
CA GLY A 47 14.45 -8.19 -10.31
C GLY A 47 15.50 -8.55 -11.35
N GLU A 48 15.24 -9.58 -12.13
CA GLU A 48 16.04 -9.90 -13.31
C GLU A 48 15.49 -9.11 -14.50
N VAL A 49 16.35 -8.30 -15.13
CA VAL A 49 15.96 -7.56 -16.34
C VAL A 49 15.98 -8.54 -17.51
N VAL A 50 14.80 -8.97 -17.94
CA VAL A 50 14.67 -9.79 -19.15
C VAL A 50 14.77 -8.89 -20.39
N PRO A 51 15.63 -9.22 -21.36
CA PRO A 51 15.65 -8.49 -22.63
C PRO A 51 14.32 -8.74 -23.35
N PHE A 52 13.66 -7.67 -23.80
CA PHE A 52 12.52 -7.79 -24.70
C PHE A 52 13.01 -8.45 -25.99
N GLN A 53 12.73 -9.75 -26.15
CA GLN A 53 12.91 -10.42 -27.43
C GLN A 53 11.84 -9.85 -28.35
N GLY A 54 12.24 -8.90 -29.20
CA GLY A 54 11.36 -8.33 -30.21
C GLY A 54 10.73 -9.45 -31.00
N LEU A 55 9.40 -9.54 -30.98
CA LEU A 55 8.65 -10.45 -31.83
C LEU A 55 9.09 -10.19 -33.26
N LYS A 56 9.82 -11.13 -33.85
CA LYS A 56 10.22 -11.03 -35.27
C LYS A 56 8.94 -10.91 -36.07
N ARG A 57 8.77 -9.77 -36.75
CA ARG A 57 7.68 -9.59 -37.72
C ARG A 57 7.82 -10.74 -38.73
N PRO A 58 6.79 -11.58 -38.95
CA PRO A 58 6.86 -12.58 -40.00
C PRO A 58 7.13 -11.85 -41.31
N GLU A 59 8.18 -12.26 -42.03
CA GLU A 59 8.48 -11.70 -43.34
C GLU A 59 7.30 -12.02 -44.25
N ASP A 60 6.66 -10.98 -44.78
CA ASP A 60 5.58 -11.11 -45.75
C ASP A 60 6.12 -11.88 -46.96
N SER A 61 5.79 -13.17 -47.04
CA SER A 61 6.13 -14.03 -48.17
C SER A 61 5.22 -13.67 -49.35
N THR A 62 5.51 -12.54 -49.99
CA THR A 62 4.90 -12.20 -51.28
C THR A 62 5.80 -12.76 -52.39
N ARG A 63 5.45 -13.93 -52.91
CA ARG A 63 5.81 -14.38 -54.25
C ARG A 63 4.70 -15.21 -54.85
#